data_AF-A0A1E7HMW3-F1
#
_entry.id   AF-A0A1E7HMW3-F1
#
_cell.length_a   1.000
_cell.length_b   1.000
_cell.length_c   1.000
_cell.angle_alpha   90.00
_cell.angle_beta   90.00
_cell.angle_gamma   90.00
#
_symmetry.space_group_name_H-M   'P 1'
#
loop_
_entity.id
_entity.type
_entity.pdbx_description
1 polymer ?
#
loop_
_entity_poly.entity_id
_entity_poly.type
_entity_poly.pdbx_seq_one_letter_code
_entity_poly.pdbx_strand_id
1 'polypeptide(L)'
;MTDMKHTDMEEINIATDVLVLGGGLTGIKAASEIAGSGYKVILVEKDAELGSQKRPESLIGLEEEYKGLQDLEDKIKTDSNVEILTQASLVSAAGVTGDFIARLSKGEEVIEHNVGAIVVATAFATGALNEKYGLSPADNVLTQSQMDELLASEADKEKLANKAVAFLVGLGQEGNPLVLERVLRSVLALQEIDGCDVYIYAGELKVASNGLERMYKESREKGAVYFKLTEKPEIIENGKTISFFDTVARRDIEISPDFIVVEEELRADQLNEEIAEILRINVGPSGFLQNDNVHFFPVRSNREGIFVAGSTREISGLPSAWTDVENIAVEVRDLLGDGKKSVAKNKAVVDETKCVICLTCYRCCPHGAIYWGDKKAIISPVACQGCGICASECPMDAIQIGGFDDGAMNEEVKNGVVSGNGTPRIIAFCCQNSGFEAGEMADVFKLQLPDGLRMIKVPCAGKIDLDYILNAFVAGADGVMVMACHPGNCKSENGNTYAQWRVNDAYRMLEEVGLEKDRLCFVGTASNMGSGFSSIVVDMEKRINELGLSPLK
;
A
#
# COMPACT_ATOMS: atom_id res chain seq x y z
N MET A 1 -8.81 20.80 11.70
CA MET A 1 -10.23 20.46 11.95
C MET A 1 -11.00 21.75 12.15
N THR A 2 -11.39 22.42 11.07
CA THR A 2 -12.25 23.61 11.11
C THR A 2 -13.69 23.19 11.38
N ASP A 3 -14.31 23.80 12.40
CA ASP A 3 -15.71 23.73 12.83
C ASP A 3 -16.69 23.03 11.87
N MET A 4 -16.75 21.71 11.98
CA MET A 4 -17.95 20.97 11.56
C MET A 4 -19.03 21.29 12.60
N LYS A 5 -20.00 22.13 12.26
CA LYS A 5 -21.21 22.24 13.08
C LYS A 5 -21.79 20.81 13.20
N HIS A 6 -21.93 20.30 14.42
CA HIS A 6 -22.44 18.96 14.75
C HIS A 6 -23.84 18.62 14.15
N THR A 7 -24.45 19.51 13.38
CA THR A 7 -25.84 19.44 12.92
C THR A 7 -26.07 18.70 11.60
N ASP A 8 -25.02 18.32 10.85
CA ASP A 8 -25.14 17.69 9.53
C ASP A 8 -24.53 16.29 9.44
N MET A 9 -24.76 15.44 10.46
CA MET A 9 -24.42 14.02 10.41
C MET A 9 -25.67 13.17 10.13
N GLU A 10 -25.49 12.01 9.50
CA GLU A 10 -26.51 10.97 9.39
C GLU A 10 -25.98 9.62 9.89
N GLU A 11 -26.86 8.80 10.44
CA GLU A 11 -26.55 7.43 10.89
C GLU A 11 -26.89 6.46 9.76
N ILE A 12 -25.93 5.62 9.41
CA ILE A 12 -26.06 4.58 8.38
C ILE A 12 -25.73 3.23 8.99
N ASN A 13 -26.57 2.24 8.69
CA ASN A 13 -26.29 0.86 9.06
C ASN A 13 -25.32 0.24 8.05
N ILE A 14 -24.33 -0.48 8.55
CA ILE A 14 -23.33 -1.20 7.77
C ILE A 14 -23.24 -2.64 8.26
N ALA A 15 -22.83 -3.55 7.38
CA ALA A 15 -22.51 -4.91 7.76
C ALA A 15 -21.28 -4.94 8.68
N THR A 16 -21.25 -5.90 9.59
CA THR A 16 -20.16 -6.08 10.57
C THR A 16 -19.32 -7.33 10.32
N ASP A 17 -19.78 -8.22 9.43
CA ASP A 17 -19.06 -9.43 9.05
C ASP A 17 -17.77 -9.05 8.30
N VAL A 18 -16.71 -9.84 8.48
CA VAL A 18 -15.40 -9.59 7.88
C VAL A 18 -14.96 -10.78 7.04
N LEU A 19 -14.58 -10.54 5.80
CA LEU A 19 -13.95 -11.54 4.94
C LEU A 19 -12.44 -11.54 5.15
N VAL A 20 -11.83 -12.70 5.38
CA VAL A 20 -10.38 -12.88 5.42
C VAL A 20 -9.96 -13.81 4.29
N LEU A 21 -9.12 -13.31 3.38
CA LEU A 21 -8.59 -14.05 2.24
C LEU A 21 -7.19 -14.57 2.55
N GLY A 22 -7.03 -15.90 2.48
CA GLY A 22 -5.79 -16.60 2.79
C GLY A 22 -5.86 -17.28 4.15
N GLY A 23 -5.81 -18.61 4.19
CA GLY A 23 -5.84 -19.42 5.40
C GLY A 23 -4.46 -19.83 5.91
N GLY A 24 -3.42 -19.08 5.56
CA GLY A 24 -2.08 -19.24 6.16
C GLY A 24 -2.00 -18.67 7.58
N LEU A 25 -0.80 -18.66 8.16
CA LEU A 25 -0.58 -18.23 9.56
C LEU A 25 -1.09 -16.81 9.85
N THR A 26 -0.84 -15.86 8.94
CA THR A 26 -1.33 -14.48 9.05
C THR A 26 -2.86 -14.40 9.03
N GLY A 27 -3.50 -15.14 8.12
CA GLY A 27 -4.96 -15.15 8.01
C GLY A 27 -5.66 -15.83 9.19
N ILE A 28 -5.07 -16.90 9.74
CA ILE A 28 -5.58 -17.55 10.96
C ILE A 28 -5.51 -16.62 12.17
N LYS A 29 -4.38 -15.91 12.33
CA LYS A 29 -4.30 -14.86 13.35
C LYS A 29 -5.37 -13.79 13.11
N ALA A 30 -5.51 -13.30 11.86
CA ALA A 30 -6.50 -12.28 11.54
C ALA A 30 -7.92 -12.71 11.91
N ALA A 31 -8.30 -13.93 11.53
CA ALA A 31 -9.59 -14.49 11.89
C ALA A 31 -9.77 -14.58 13.41
N SER A 32 -8.78 -15.09 14.14
CA SER A 32 -8.86 -15.21 15.61
C SER A 32 -8.97 -13.85 16.33
N GLU A 33 -8.21 -12.83 15.93
CA GLU A 33 -8.23 -11.51 16.58
C GLU A 33 -9.53 -10.74 16.28
N ILE A 34 -9.99 -10.81 15.03
CA ILE A 34 -11.23 -10.15 14.60
C ILE A 34 -12.44 -10.84 15.24
N ALA A 35 -12.49 -12.18 15.24
CA ALA A 35 -13.54 -12.94 15.91
C ALA A 35 -13.52 -12.74 17.43
N GLY A 36 -12.32 -12.68 18.03
CA GLY A 36 -12.13 -12.35 19.44
C GLY A 36 -12.64 -10.95 19.83
N SER A 37 -12.76 -10.04 18.86
CA SER A 37 -13.38 -8.72 19.04
C SER A 37 -14.91 -8.72 18.87
N GLY A 38 -15.52 -9.89 18.59
CA GLY A 38 -16.97 -10.07 18.50
C GLY A 38 -17.55 -9.98 17.09
N TYR A 39 -16.73 -9.90 16.05
CA TYR A 39 -17.17 -9.87 14.65
C TYR A 39 -17.26 -11.26 14.05
N LYS A 40 -18.25 -11.51 13.18
CA LYS A 40 -18.28 -12.75 12.40
C LYS A 40 -17.20 -12.67 11.31
N VAL A 41 -16.43 -13.74 11.15
CA VAL A 41 -15.36 -13.86 10.16
C VAL A 41 -15.67 -14.97 9.17
N ILE A 42 -15.51 -14.68 7.89
CA ILE A 42 -15.50 -15.67 6.80
C ILE A 42 -14.04 -15.84 6.38
N LEU A 43 -13.40 -16.94 6.76
CA LEU A 43 -12.02 -17.26 6.40
C LEU A 43 -12.00 -18.14 5.15
N VAL A 44 -11.37 -17.64 4.08
CA VAL A 44 -11.32 -18.30 2.77
C VAL A 44 -9.91 -18.78 2.47
N GLU A 45 -9.79 -20.05 2.10
CA GLU A 45 -8.54 -20.71 1.72
C GLU A 45 -8.73 -21.52 0.44
N LYS A 46 -7.81 -21.37 -0.51
CA LYS A 46 -7.84 -22.07 -1.80
C LYS A 46 -7.42 -23.53 -1.68
N ASP A 47 -6.57 -23.84 -0.71
CA ASP A 47 -6.05 -25.17 -0.45
C ASP A 47 -7.00 -25.96 0.49
N ALA A 48 -6.77 -27.26 0.65
CA ALA A 48 -7.59 -28.10 1.53
C ALA A 48 -7.20 -27.91 3.01
N GLU A 49 -5.92 -27.68 3.27
CA GLU A 49 -5.34 -27.47 4.58
C GLU A 49 -5.22 -25.98 4.96
N LEU A 50 -5.18 -25.73 6.26
CA LEU A 50 -4.97 -24.40 6.84
C LEU A 50 -3.63 -24.31 7.57
N GLY A 51 -3.12 -23.09 7.67
CA GLY A 51 -2.10 -22.69 8.64
C GLY A 51 -0.81 -23.47 8.50
N SER A 52 -0.37 -24.01 9.63
CA SER A 52 0.88 -24.75 9.78
C SER A 52 0.93 -26.04 8.96
N GLN A 53 -0.22 -26.62 8.63
CA GLN A 53 -0.30 -27.83 7.83
C GLN A 53 0.08 -27.59 6.35
N LYS A 54 0.01 -26.33 5.88
CA LYS A 54 0.33 -25.98 4.49
C LYS A 54 1.83 -26.04 4.18
N ARG A 55 2.66 -25.64 5.16
CA ARG A 55 4.11 -25.46 5.01
C ARG A 55 4.85 -25.73 6.33
N PRO A 56 4.88 -26.98 6.82
CA PRO A 56 5.59 -27.32 8.05
C PRO A 56 7.08 -26.93 8.00
N GLU A 57 7.69 -26.93 6.82
CA GLU A 57 9.07 -26.50 6.58
C GLU A 57 9.33 -25.03 6.92
N SER A 58 8.32 -24.17 6.84
CA SER A 58 8.45 -22.75 7.19
C SER A 58 8.58 -22.50 8.70
N LEU A 59 8.41 -23.55 9.53
CA LEU A 59 8.37 -23.49 10.98
C LEU A 59 9.67 -23.97 11.66
N ILE A 60 10.71 -24.31 10.90
CA ILE A 60 12.00 -24.72 11.47
C ILE A 60 12.55 -23.63 12.38
N GLY A 61 12.89 -23.99 13.63
CA GLY A 61 13.41 -23.07 14.64
C GLY A 61 12.39 -22.07 15.18
N LEU A 62 11.09 -22.35 15.03
CA LEU A 62 9.97 -21.57 15.55
C LEU A 62 9.06 -22.43 16.45
N GLU A 63 9.62 -23.30 17.29
CA GLU A 63 8.83 -24.29 18.05
C GLU A 63 7.85 -23.63 19.04
N GLU A 64 8.24 -22.51 19.67
CA GLU A 64 7.37 -21.78 20.60
C GLU A 64 6.23 -21.06 19.86
N GLU A 65 6.54 -20.37 18.76
CA GLU A 65 5.56 -19.71 17.90
C GLU A 65 4.61 -20.73 17.27
N TYR A 66 5.12 -21.90 16.88
CA TYR A 66 4.33 -22.98 16.31
C TYR A 66 3.28 -23.50 17.30
N LYS A 67 3.65 -23.68 18.57
CA LYS A 67 2.66 -24.07 19.59
C LYS A 67 1.56 -23.02 19.73
N GLY A 68 1.93 -21.74 19.80
CA GLY A 68 0.95 -20.65 19.83
C GLY A 68 0.06 -20.59 18.60
N LEU A 69 0.59 -20.95 17.43
CA LEU A 69 -0.17 -21.07 16.18
C LEU A 69 -1.16 -22.24 16.21
N GLN A 70 -0.77 -23.41 16.70
CA GLN A 70 -1.69 -24.55 16.88
C GLN A 70 -2.85 -24.19 17.79
N ASP A 71 -2.58 -23.51 18.90
CA ASP A 71 -3.63 -23.03 19.83
C ASP A 71 -4.62 -22.08 19.11
N LEU A 72 -4.13 -21.22 18.21
CA LEU A 72 -4.98 -20.34 17.40
C LEU A 72 -5.79 -21.13 16.36
N GLU A 73 -5.19 -22.11 15.71
CA GLU A 73 -5.88 -22.99 14.75
C GLU A 73 -7.04 -23.74 15.40
N ASP A 74 -6.80 -24.34 16.56
CA ASP A 74 -7.82 -25.08 17.30
C ASP A 74 -8.93 -24.16 17.82
N LYS A 75 -8.55 -22.95 18.24
CA LYS A 75 -9.51 -21.90 18.61
C LYS A 75 -10.43 -21.56 17.44
N ILE A 76 -9.91 -21.21 16.26
CA ILE A 76 -10.76 -20.78 15.14
C ILE A 76 -11.64 -21.90 14.60
N LYS A 77 -11.22 -23.17 14.70
CA LYS A 77 -12.03 -24.33 14.27
C LYS A 77 -13.26 -24.56 15.16
N THR A 78 -13.22 -24.08 16.40
CA THR A 78 -14.29 -24.27 17.40
C THR A 78 -15.07 -22.99 17.70
N ASP A 79 -14.62 -21.84 17.20
CA ASP A 79 -15.25 -20.54 17.38
C ASP A 79 -16.49 -20.40 16.49
N SER A 80 -17.66 -20.17 17.09
CA SER A 80 -18.92 -19.98 16.35
C SER A 80 -18.96 -18.71 15.52
N ASN A 81 -18.06 -17.77 15.75
CA ASN A 81 -17.93 -16.54 14.96
C ASN A 81 -17.08 -16.74 13.70
N VAL A 82 -16.40 -17.87 13.53
CA VAL A 82 -15.54 -18.13 12.36
C VAL A 82 -16.16 -19.17 11.45
N GLU A 83 -16.47 -18.75 10.23
CA GLU A 83 -16.87 -19.63 9.13
C GLU A 83 -15.66 -19.93 8.25
N ILE A 84 -15.25 -21.18 8.18
CA ILE A 84 -14.07 -21.62 7.43
C ILE A 84 -14.50 -22.23 6.09
N LEU A 85 -13.99 -21.66 4.99
CA LEU A 85 -14.22 -22.13 3.62
C LEU A 85 -12.87 -22.49 2.98
N THR A 86 -12.47 -23.76 3.09
CA THR A 86 -11.34 -24.34 2.35
C THR A 86 -11.76 -24.76 0.94
N GLN A 87 -10.78 -24.96 0.07
CA GLN A 87 -10.98 -25.20 -1.37
C GLN A 87 -11.89 -24.16 -2.02
N ALA A 88 -11.77 -22.91 -1.55
CA ALA A 88 -12.58 -21.80 -1.98
C ALA A 88 -11.74 -20.59 -2.36
N SER A 89 -12.24 -19.79 -3.30
CA SER A 89 -11.54 -18.60 -3.79
C SER A 89 -12.51 -17.46 -4.03
N LEU A 90 -12.03 -16.22 -3.87
CA LEU A 90 -12.80 -15.03 -4.22
C LEU A 90 -12.87 -14.89 -5.74
N VAL A 91 -14.08 -14.87 -6.30
CA VAL A 91 -14.32 -14.72 -7.75
C VAL A 91 -14.64 -13.28 -8.10
N SER A 92 -15.42 -12.59 -7.25
CA SER A 92 -15.76 -11.20 -7.46
C SER A 92 -16.12 -10.52 -6.14
N ALA A 93 -15.83 -9.23 -6.02
CA ALA A 93 -16.33 -8.39 -4.95
C ALA A 93 -16.97 -7.13 -5.55
N ALA A 94 -18.20 -6.84 -5.13
CA ALA A 94 -18.91 -5.62 -5.50
C ALA A 94 -19.25 -4.81 -4.25
N GLY A 95 -19.66 -3.56 -4.41
CA GLY A 95 -20.09 -2.71 -3.30
C GLY A 95 -18.98 -1.82 -2.75
N VAL A 96 -19.19 -1.35 -1.53
CA VAL A 96 -18.46 -0.26 -0.88
C VAL A 96 -18.19 -0.59 0.58
N THR A 97 -17.36 0.21 1.25
CA THR A 97 -17.09 0.12 2.68
C THR A 97 -18.37 -0.06 3.49
N GLY A 98 -18.46 -1.14 4.28
CA GLY A 98 -19.65 -1.44 5.08
C GLY A 98 -20.76 -2.20 4.35
N ASP A 99 -20.63 -2.45 3.05
CA ASP A 99 -21.63 -3.15 2.22
C ASP A 99 -20.95 -3.77 0.98
N PHE A 100 -19.99 -4.66 1.22
CA PHE A 100 -19.35 -5.44 0.16
C PHE A 100 -20.11 -6.74 -0.06
N ILE A 101 -20.36 -7.10 -1.31
CA ILE A 101 -20.89 -8.39 -1.72
C ILE A 101 -19.73 -9.21 -2.28
N ALA A 102 -19.25 -10.18 -1.49
CA ALA A 102 -18.20 -11.10 -1.86
C ALA A 102 -18.79 -12.41 -2.40
N ARG A 103 -18.37 -12.82 -3.60
CA ARG A 103 -18.76 -14.10 -4.21
C ARG A 103 -17.57 -15.05 -4.20
N LEU A 104 -17.75 -16.18 -3.54
CA LEU A 104 -16.74 -17.20 -3.33
C LEU A 104 -17.11 -18.43 -4.15
N SER A 105 -16.16 -18.96 -4.94
CA SER A 105 -16.34 -20.28 -5.55
C SER A 105 -15.91 -21.37 -4.58
N LYS A 106 -16.63 -22.49 -4.56
CA LYS A 106 -16.23 -23.72 -3.87
C LYS A 106 -16.70 -24.91 -4.72
N GLY A 107 -15.78 -25.47 -5.51
CA GLY A 107 -16.15 -26.42 -6.56
C GLY A 107 -17.03 -25.76 -7.63
N GLU A 108 -18.23 -26.30 -7.88
CA GLU A 108 -19.19 -25.72 -8.83
C GLU A 108 -20.16 -24.71 -8.18
N GLU A 109 -20.14 -24.58 -6.85
CA GLU A 109 -21.02 -23.68 -6.12
C GLU A 109 -20.42 -22.27 -6.00
N VAL A 110 -21.30 -21.27 -6.04
CA VAL A 110 -20.96 -19.88 -5.74
C VAL A 110 -21.75 -19.43 -4.51
N ILE A 111 -21.02 -19.05 -3.47
CA ILE A 111 -21.57 -18.61 -2.19
C ILE A 111 -21.40 -17.09 -2.11
N GLU A 112 -22.47 -16.38 -1.74
CA GLU A 112 -22.46 -14.93 -1.61
C GLU A 112 -22.51 -14.52 -0.13
N HIS A 113 -21.60 -13.64 0.28
CA HIS A 113 -21.56 -13.05 1.61
C HIS A 113 -21.59 -11.54 1.52
N ASN A 114 -22.43 -10.91 2.35
CA ASN A 114 -22.39 -9.48 2.58
C ASN A 114 -21.46 -9.20 3.77
N VAL A 115 -20.42 -8.39 3.57
CA VAL A 115 -19.38 -8.11 4.56
C VAL A 115 -19.10 -6.61 4.65
N GLY A 116 -18.79 -6.15 5.86
CA GLY A 116 -18.43 -4.75 6.10
C GLY A 116 -16.99 -4.42 5.73
N ALA A 117 -16.09 -5.39 5.88
CA ALA A 117 -14.67 -5.26 5.61
C ALA A 117 -14.07 -6.53 4.99
N ILE A 118 -12.93 -6.37 4.32
CA ILE A 118 -12.15 -7.42 3.68
C ILE A 118 -10.69 -7.29 4.13
N VAL A 119 -10.09 -8.41 4.52
CA VAL A 119 -8.67 -8.53 4.90
C VAL A 119 -8.00 -9.48 3.92
N VAL A 120 -6.90 -9.06 3.31
CA VAL A 120 -6.08 -9.91 2.43
C VAL A 120 -4.79 -10.29 3.16
N ALA A 121 -4.60 -11.59 3.36
CA ALA A 121 -3.49 -12.18 4.12
C ALA A 121 -2.90 -13.40 3.38
N THR A 122 -2.66 -13.24 2.08
CA THR A 122 -1.95 -14.19 1.22
C THR A 122 -0.44 -14.15 1.45
N ALA A 123 0.26 -15.20 1.00
CA ALA A 123 1.71 -15.34 1.15
C ALA A 123 2.48 -14.74 -0.05
N PHE A 124 3.80 -14.58 0.11
CA PHE A 124 4.71 -14.32 -1.01
C PHE A 124 4.97 -15.60 -1.82
N ALA A 125 5.47 -15.44 -3.03
CA ALA A 125 6.03 -16.51 -3.85
C ALA A 125 7.56 -16.57 -3.71
N THR A 126 8.13 -17.76 -3.88
CA THR A 126 9.58 -18.00 -3.93
C THR A 126 10.04 -18.21 -5.37
N GLY A 127 11.28 -17.85 -5.66
CA GLY A 127 11.94 -18.07 -6.94
C GLY A 127 13.34 -18.65 -6.75
N ALA A 128 13.62 -19.79 -7.38
CA ALA A 128 14.93 -20.43 -7.34
C ALA A 128 15.99 -19.56 -8.05
N LEU A 129 17.17 -19.41 -7.45
CA LEU A 129 18.26 -18.60 -8.02
C LEU A 129 19.41 -19.43 -8.60
N ASN A 130 19.23 -20.73 -8.81
CA ASN A 130 20.26 -21.65 -9.31
C ASN A 130 20.96 -21.12 -10.57
N GLU A 131 20.21 -20.63 -11.55
CA GLU A 131 20.75 -20.09 -12.80
C GLU A 131 21.66 -18.87 -12.57
N LYS A 132 21.35 -18.03 -11.58
CA LYS A 132 22.22 -16.88 -11.22
C LYS A 132 23.57 -17.33 -10.70
N TYR A 133 23.69 -18.56 -10.19
CA TYR A 133 24.93 -19.17 -9.75
C TYR A 133 25.55 -20.11 -10.80
N GLY A 134 24.98 -20.21 -12.00
CA GLY A 134 25.45 -21.15 -13.03
C GLY A 134 25.15 -22.62 -12.68
N LEU A 135 24.20 -22.85 -11.77
CA LEU A 135 23.81 -24.17 -11.31
C LEU A 135 22.52 -24.62 -12.00
N SER A 136 22.42 -25.93 -12.23
CA SER A 136 21.21 -26.61 -12.69
C SER A 136 20.62 -27.46 -11.55
N PRO A 137 19.28 -27.63 -11.47
CA PRO A 137 18.65 -28.50 -10.49
C PRO A 137 19.23 -29.92 -10.51
N ALA A 138 19.57 -30.45 -9.35
CA ALA A 138 20.11 -31.79 -9.15
C ALA A 138 19.83 -32.27 -7.71
N ASP A 139 19.98 -33.56 -7.44
CA ASP A 139 19.72 -34.14 -6.11
C ASP A 139 20.58 -33.48 -5.00
N ASN A 140 21.77 -33.01 -5.34
CA ASN A 140 22.69 -32.32 -4.44
C ASN A 140 22.65 -30.79 -4.55
N VAL A 141 21.81 -30.23 -5.42
CA VAL A 141 21.69 -28.77 -5.64
C VAL A 141 20.27 -28.36 -5.32
N LEU A 142 20.08 -27.88 -4.10
CA LEU A 142 18.80 -27.60 -3.48
C LEU A 142 18.51 -26.10 -3.48
N THR A 143 17.23 -25.74 -3.60
CA THR A 143 16.78 -24.40 -3.20
C THR A 143 16.65 -24.32 -1.68
N GLN A 144 16.54 -23.10 -1.15
CA GLN A 144 16.27 -22.91 0.27
C GLN A 144 15.01 -23.65 0.74
N SER A 145 13.92 -23.62 -0.02
CA SER A 145 12.68 -24.35 0.34
C SER A 145 12.88 -25.86 0.36
N GLN A 146 13.65 -26.43 -0.56
CA GLN A 146 13.95 -27.87 -0.56
C GLN A 146 14.82 -28.29 0.64
N MET A 147 15.75 -27.43 1.07
CA MET A 147 16.51 -27.67 2.30
C MET A 147 15.59 -27.58 3.53
N ASP A 148 14.70 -26.59 3.59
CA ASP A 148 13.70 -26.48 4.66
C ASP A 148 12.83 -27.76 4.70
N GLU A 149 12.38 -28.30 3.56
CA GLU A 149 11.60 -29.55 3.50
C GLU A 149 12.37 -30.77 4.05
N LEU A 150 13.65 -30.93 3.68
CA LEU A 150 14.50 -32.02 4.19
C LEU A 150 14.69 -31.91 5.70
N LEU A 151 14.86 -30.70 6.22
CA LEU A 151 15.03 -30.44 7.64
C LEU A 151 13.73 -30.52 8.44
N ALA A 152 12.56 -30.51 7.80
CA ALA A 152 11.28 -30.72 8.48
C ALA A 152 10.99 -32.22 8.74
N SER A 153 11.66 -33.12 8.02
CA SER A 153 11.45 -34.56 8.09
C SER A 153 12.58 -35.26 8.84
N GLU A 154 12.30 -35.82 10.02
CA GLU A 154 13.29 -36.58 10.81
C GLU A 154 13.93 -37.72 10.02
N ALA A 155 13.16 -38.39 9.14
CA ALA A 155 13.69 -39.46 8.29
C ALA A 155 14.65 -38.94 7.22
N ASP A 156 14.45 -37.73 6.72
CA ASP A 156 15.31 -37.14 5.69
C ASP A 156 16.56 -36.47 6.28
N LYS A 157 16.49 -35.97 7.53
CA LYS A 157 17.66 -35.46 8.26
C LYS A 157 18.81 -36.46 8.33
N GLU A 158 18.52 -37.76 8.43
CA GLU A 158 19.57 -38.81 8.42
C GLU A 158 20.44 -38.77 7.15
N LYS A 159 19.92 -38.28 6.02
CA LYS A 159 20.68 -38.14 4.77
C LYS A 159 21.77 -37.06 4.86
N LEU A 160 21.67 -36.17 5.83
CA LEU A 160 22.56 -35.04 6.06
C LEU A 160 23.65 -35.37 7.11
N ALA A 161 23.59 -36.53 7.76
CA ALA A 161 24.61 -36.94 8.73
C ALA A 161 25.96 -37.22 8.05
N ASN A 162 27.05 -36.73 8.64
CA ASN A 162 28.41 -36.80 8.10
C ASN A 162 28.55 -36.18 6.69
N LYS A 163 27.79 -35.11 6.41
CA LYS A 163 27.78 -34.41 5.11
C LYS A 163 28.30 -32.99 5.21
N ALA A 164 28.89 -32.51 4.12
CA ALA A 164 29.23 -31.11 3.95
C ALA A 164 28.12 -30.36 3.18
N VAL A 165 27.59 -29.29 3.75
CA VAL A 165 26.54 -28.46 3.14
C VAL A 165 27.06 -27.05 2.89
N ALA A 166 26.92 -26.55 1.66
CA ALA A 166 27.35 -25.22 1.25
C ALA A 166 26.15 -24.33 0.92
N PHE A 167 25.99 -23.20 1.60
CA PHE A 167 24.98 -22.18 1.30
C PHE A 167 25.57 -21.05 0.45
N LEU A 168 24.87 -20.65 -0.60
CA LEU A 168 25.19 -19.47 -1.42
C LEU A 168 24.19 -18.35 -1.14
N VAL A 169 24.65 -17.22 -0.57
CA VAL A 169 23.76 -16.17 -0.04
C VAL A 169 24.26 -14.76 -0.38
N GLY A 170 23.36 -13.89 -0.83
CA GLY A 170 23.66 -12.47 -1.10
C GLY A 170 24.66 -12.24 -2.23
N LEU A 171 24.81 -13.21 -3.14
CA LEU A 171 25.68 -13.12 -4.32
C LEU A 171 24.87 -13.16 -5.63
N GLY A 172 23.64 -13.68 -5.60
CA GLY A 172 22.69 -13.69 -6.72
C GLY A 172 21.67 -12.55 -6.68
N GLN A 173 21.53 -11.87 -5.55
CA GLN A 173 20.58 -10.79 -5.31
C GLN A 173 21.08 -9.88 -4.19
N GLU A 174 20.45 -8.71 -4.03
CA GLU A 174 20.62 -7.94 -2.80
C GLU A 174 20.07 -8.73 -1.61
N GLY A 175 20.82 -8.74 -0.50
CA GLY A 175 20.41 -9.49 0.68
C GLY A 175 19.09 -8.96 1.27
N ASN A 176 18.27 -9.87 1.80
CA ASN A 176 17.02 -9.56 2.50
C ASN A 176 17.04 -10.20 3.90
N PRO A 177 16.61 -9.50 4.97
CA PRO A 177 16.63 -10.05 6.33
C PRO A 177 15.83 -11.35 6.50
N LEU A 178 14.68 -11.50 5.84
CA LEU A 178 13.86 -12.71 5.93
C LEU A 178 14.50 -13.88 5.18
N VAL A 179 15.13 -13.62 4.02
CA VAL A 179 15.91 -14.66 3.32
C VAL A 179 17.06 -15.15 4.19
N LEU A 180 17.79 -14.23 4.82
CA LEU A 180 18.88 -14.60 5.72
C LEU A 180 18.36 -15.35 6.96
N GLU A 181 17.23 -14.94 7.51
CA GLU A 181 16.60 -15.64 8.64
C GLU A 181 16.28 -17.09 8.29
N ARG A 182 15.69 -17.36 7.12
CA ARG A 182 15.44 -18.73 6.63
C ARG A 182 16.73 -19.54 6.54
N VAL A 183 17.78 -18.98 5.92
CA VAL A 183 19.09 -19.63 5.84
C VAL A 183 19.64 -19.95 7.22
N LEU A 184 19.63 -18.99 8.14
CA LEU A 184 20.21 -19.17 9.47
C LEU A 184 19.47 -20.20 10.31
N ARG A 185 18.14 -20.31 10.17
CA ARG A 185 17.35 -21.38 10.80
C ARG A 185 17.78 -22.75 10.29
N SER A 186 17.90 -22.88 8.96
CA SER A 186 18.43 -24.09 8.32
C SER A 186 19.84 -24.43 8.81
N VAL A 187 20.74 -23.44 8.88
CA VAL A 187 22.11 -23.63 9.38
C VAL A 187 22.12 -24.10 10.83
N LEU A 188 21.34 -23.48 11.71
CA LEU A 188 21.26 -23.88 13.12
C LEU A 188 20.69 -25.30 13.26
N ALA A 189 19.68 -25.67 12.48
CA ALA A 189 19.13 -27.02 12.47
C ALA A 189 20.15 -28.08 11.98
N LEU A 190 20.93 -27.75 10.95
CA LEU A 190 22.01 -28.63 10.44
C LEU A 190 23.10 -28.88 11.48
N GLN A 191 23.37 -27.93 12.37
CA GLN A 191 24.41 -28.07 13.40
C GLN A 191 24.03 -29.03 14.54
N GLU A 192 22.76 -29.38 14.65
CA GLU A 192 22.29 -30.41 15.57
C GLU A 192 22.40 -31.82 14.94
N ILE A 193 22.81 -31.93 13.66
CA ILE A 193 22.99 -33.20 12.95
C ILE A 193 24.45 -33.66 13.06
N ASP A 194 24.64 -34.90 13.52
CA ASP A 194 25.95 -35.49 13.74
C ASP A 194 26.85 -35.46 12.49
N GLY A 195 28.02 -34.85 12.64
CA GLY A 195 29.04 -34.79 11.59
C GLY A 195 28.69 -33.90 10.39
N CYS A 196 27.68 -33.04 10.50
CA CYS A 196 27.31 -32.13 9.42
C CYS A 196 28.19 -30.87 9.43
N ASP A 197 29.02 -30.71 8.40
CA ASP A 197 29.87 -29.52 8.21
C ASP A 197 29.12 -28.48 7.38
N VAL A 198 28.98 -27.26 7.89
CA VAL A 198 28.21 -26.19 7.22
C VAL A 198 29.11 -25.03 6.81
N TYR A 199 29.08 -24.70 5.51
CA TYR A 199 29.83 -23.62 4.89
C TYR A 199 28.88 -22.59 4.28
N ILE A 200 29.09 -21.31 4.54
CA ILE A 200 28.27 -20.22 4.01
C ILE A 200 29.14 -19.28 3.19
N TYR A 201 28.85 -19.18 1.90
CA TYR A 201 29.49 -18.27 0.96
C TYR A 201 28.60 -17.04 0.82
N ALA A 202 29.02 -15.95 1.46
CA ALA A 202 28.18 -14.79 1.63
C ALA A 202 28.73 -13.57 0.90
N GLY A 203 27.88 -12.92 0.12
CA GLY A 203 28.06 -11.54 -0.29
C GLY A 203 27.74 -10.63 0.90
N GLU A 204 26.67 -9.85 0.83
CA GLU A 204 26.21 -9.05 1.97
C GLU A 204 25.17 -9.79 2.83
N LEU A 205 25.48 -9.98 4.11
CA LEU A 205 24.53 -10.47 5.10
C LEU A 205 23.74 -9.30 5.70
N LYS A 206 22.42 -9.27 5.49
CA LYS A 206 21.54 -8.26 6.09
C LYS A 206 20.94 -8.76 7.40
N VAL A 207 21.56 -8.39 8.52
CA VAL A 207 21.12 -8.77 9.88
C VAL A 207 20.16 -7.76 10.53
N ALA A 208 19.52 -6.90 9.73
CA ALA A 208 18.66 -5.82 10.19
C ALA A 208 17.25 -6.30 10.55
N SER A 209 17.14 -7.33 11.39
CA SER A 209 15.90 -7.82 11.99
C SER A 209 16.15 -8.25 13.44
N ASN A 210 15.09 -8.30 14.24
CA ASN A 210 15.18 -8.65 15.65
C ASN A 210 15.77 -10.06 15.82
N GLY A 211 16.83 -10.18 16.63
CA GLY A 211 17.47 -11.46 16.92
C GLY A 211 18.40 -12.00 15.82
N LEU A 212 18.40 -11.44 14.61
CA LEU A 212 19.09 -12.02 13.46
C LEU A 212 20.63 -11.98 13.60
N GLU A 213 21.18 -10.89 14.14
CA GLU A 213 22.61 -10.79 14.50
C GLU A 213 23.02 -11.82 15.57
N ARG A 214 22.12 -12.13 16.51
CA ARG A 214 22.36 -13.14 17.55
C ARG A 214 22.36 -14.55 16.93
N MET A 215 21.40 -14.87 16.06
CA MET A 215 21.37 -16.15 15.34
C MET A 215 22.61 -16.34 14.47
N TYR A 216 23.05 -15.29 13.77
CA TYR A 216 24.30 -15.32 13.02
C TYR A 216 25.50 -15.67 13.91
N LYS A 217 25.64 -15.01 15.06
CA LYS A 217 26.73 -15.31 16.02
C LYS A 217 26.64 -16.73 16.56
N GLU A 218 25.46 -17.16 16.99
CA GLU A 218 25.22 -18.50 17.51
C GLU A 218 25.61 -19.57 16.49
N SER A 219 25.22 -19.41 15.23
CA SER A 219 25.59 -20.37 14.17
C SER A 219 27.11 -20.47 14.00
N ARG A 220 27.85 -19.36 14.16
CA ARG A 220 29.32 -19.38 14.10
C ARG A 220 29.93 -20.07 15.31
N GLU A 221 29.38 -19.83 16.50
CA GLU A 221 29.84 -20.45 17.75
C GLU A 221 29.62 -21.97 17.75
N LYS A 222 28.54 -22.44 17.11
CA LYS A 222 28.26 -23.86 16.87
C LYS A 222 29.08 -24.49 15.74
N GLY A 223 29.94 -23.73 15.06
CA GLY A 223 30.95 -24.25 14.13
C GLY A 223 30.70 -24.00 12.63
N ALA A 224 29.65 -23.27 12.25
CA ALA A 224 29.41 -22.93 10.84
C ALA A 224 30.47 -21.95 10.34
N VAL A 225 31.04 -22.23 9.17
CA VAL A 225 32.15 -21.45 8.60
C VAL A 225 31.62 -20.49 7.55
N TYR A 226 31.92 -19.20 7.71
CA TYR A 226 31.47 -18.14 6.81
C TYR A 226 32.63 -17.60 5.98
N PHE A 227 32.45 -17.59 4.65
CA PHE A 227 33.34 -16.97 3.69
C PHE A 227 32.70 -15.70 3.14
N LYS A 228 33.29 -14.54 3.44
CA LYS A 228 32.87 -13.26 2.86
C LYS A 228 33.49 -13.11 1.48
N LEU A 229 32.65 -13.05 0.46
CA LEU A 229 33.05 -12.89 -0.94
C LEU A 229 32.57 -11.55 -1.50
N THR A 230 33.33 -10.98 -2.43
CA THR A 230 32.93 -9.81 -3.22
C THR A 230 32.38 -10.19 -4.58
N GLU A 231 32.70 -11.40 -5.05
CA GLU A 231 32.29 -11.96 -6.33
C GLU A 231 31.79 -13.38 -6.12
N LYS A 232 31.04 -13.92 -7.09
CA LYS A 232 30.59 -15.32 -7.02
C LYS A 232 31.81 -16.25 -7.07
N PRO A 233 31.83 -17.31 -6.25
CA PRO A 233 32.88 -18.32 -6.34
C PRO A 233 32.78 -19.07 -7.67
N GLU A 234 33.87 -19.69 -8.10
CA GLU A 234 33.86 -20.61 -9.23
C GLU A 234 33.23 -21.93 -8.80
N ILE A 235 32.17 -22.35 -9.51
CA ILE A 235 31.43 -23.58 -9.21
C ILE A 235 31.68 -24.58 -10.33
N ILE A 236 32.30 -25.71 -9.98
CA ILE A 236 32.79 -26.72 -10.92
C ILE A 236 31.90 -27.97 -10.86
N GLU A 237 31.69 -28.63 -12.01
CA GLU A 237 30.91 -29.88 -12.15
C GLU A 237 29.52 -29.80 -11.47
N ASN A 238 28.79 -28.70 -11.70
CA ASN A 238 27.45 -28.45 -11.13
C ASN A 238 27.38 -28.56 -9.60
N GLY A 239 28.36 -27.94 -8.91
CA GLY A 239 28.32 -27.83 -7.46
C GLY A 239 29.12 -28.89 -6.71
N LYS A 240 29.88 -29.72 -7.41
CA LYS A 240 30.76 -30.71 -6.77
C LYS A 240 31.96 -30.07 -6.09
N THR A 241 32.45 -28.96 -6.63
CA THR A 241 33.56 -28.20 -6.05
C THR A 241 33.29 -26.71 -6.16
N ILE A 242 33.55 -25.99 -5.07
CA ILE A 242 33.49 -24.53 -4.99
C ILE A 242 34.91 -24.02 -4.76
N SER A 243 35.40 -23.17 -5.65
CA SER A 243 36.73 -22.57 -5.61
C SER A 243 36.65 -21.05 -5.49
N PHE A 244 37.45 -20.46 -4.61
CA PHE A 244 37.47 -19.02 -4.38
C PHE A 244 38.77 -18.58 -3.68
N PHE A 245 39.10 -17.30 -3.84
CA PHE A 245 40.16 -16.67 -3.07
C PHE A 245 39.63 -16.19 -1.73
N ASP A 246 40.15 -16.74 -0.63
CA ASP A 246 39.83 -16.24 0.71
C ASP A 246 40.70 -15.03 1.05
N THR A 247 40.05 -13.88 1.25
CA THR A 247 40.72 -12.63 1.61
C THR A 247 41.35 -12.66 3.01
N VAL A 248 40.87 -13.52 3.91
CA VAL A 248 41.39 -13.69 5.26
C VAL A 248 42.61 -14.60 5.25
N ALA A 249 42.51 -15.81 4.67
CA ALA A 249 43.64 -16.74 4.56
C ALA A 249 44.66 -16.36 3.46
N ARG A 250 44.30 -15.44 2.55
CA ARG A 250 45.11 -14.96 1.41
C ARG A 250 45.60 -16.08 0.49
N ARG A 251 44.74 -17.03 0.19
CA ARG A 251 45.02 -18.15 -0.72
C ARG A 251 43.73 -18.64 -1.36
N ASP A 252 43.88 -19.36 -2.45
CA ASP A 252 42.78 -20.10 -3.04
C ASP A 252 42.39 -21.28 -2.13
N ILE A 253 41.08 -21.45 -1.96
CA ILE A 253 40.46 -22.51 -1.19
C ILE A 253 39.51 -23.25 -2.12
N GLU A 254 39.59 -24.58 -2.09
CA GLU A 254 38.66 -25.48 -2.75
C GLU A 254 37.94 -26.30 -1.68
N ILE A 255 36.61 -26.33 -1.74
CA ILE A 255 35.76 -27.15 -0.89
C ILE A 255 34.85 -27.98 -1.79
N SER A 256 34.70 -29.25 -1.47
CA SER A 256 33.80 -30.17 -2.19
C SER A 256 32.63 -30.55 -1.29
N PRO A 257 31.51 -29.80 -1.33
CA PRO A 257 30.35 -30.11 -0.51
C PRO A 257 29.58 -31.31 -1.05
N ASP A 258 28.87 -32.02 -0.17
CA ASP A 258 27.88 -33.03 -0.55
C ASP A 258 26.58 -32.40 -1.05
N PHE A 259 26.18 -31.24 -0.50
CA PHE A 259 25.01 -30.48 -0.90
C PHE A 259 25.34 -28.99 -1.10
N ILE A 260 24.76 -28.38 -2.13
CA ILE A 260 24.70 -26.93 -2.28
C ILE A 260 23.26 -26.47 -2.09
N VAL A 261 23.08 -25.47 -1.24
CA VAL A 261 21.81 -24.78 -1.04
C VAL A 261 21.90 -23.38 -1.63
N VAL A 262 21.02 -23.08 -2.56
CA VAL A 262 20.92 -21.79 -3.21
C VAL A 262 19.79 -20.99 -2.56
N GLU A 263 20.09 -19.75 -2.15
CA GLU A 263 19.08 -18.81 -1.68
C GLU A 263 17.95 -18.62 -2.71
N GLU A 264 16.78 -18.22 -2.23
CA GLU A 264 15.63 -17.92 -3.08
C GLU A 264 15.33 -16.42 -3.07
N GLU A 265 14.80 -15.94 -4.19
CA GLU A 265 14.15 -14.64 -4.25
C GLU A 265 12.74 -14.73 -3.65
N LEU A 266 12.39 -13.77 -2.80
CA LEU A 266 11.02 -13.61 -2.29
C LEU A 266 10.36 -12.48 -3.08
N ARG A 267 9.16 -12.73 -3.60
CA ARG A 267 8.44 -11.77 -4.46
C ARG A 267 6.93 -11.84 -4.22
N ALA A 268 6.22 -10.83 -4.66
CA ALA A 268 4.76 -10.86 -4.66
C ALA A 268 4.24 -12.07 -5.46
N ASP A 269 3.19 -12.71 -4.95
CA ASP A 269 2.48 -13.77 -5.66
C ASP A 269 1.67 -13.17 -6.81
N GLN A 270 1.56 -13.87 -7.94
CA GLN A 270 0.75 -13.45 -9.09
C GLN A 270 -0.73 -13.29 -8.71
N LEU A 271 -1.19 -14.04 -7.70
CA LEU A 271 -2.53 -13.92 -7.13
C LEU A 271 -2.82 -12.49 -6.64
N ASN A 272 -1.80 -11.70 -6.27
CA ASN A 272 -2.02 -10.32 -5.87
C ASN A 272 -2.64 -9.49 -7.00
N GLU A 273 -2.17 -9.62 -8.24
CA GLU A 273 -2.74 -8.87 -9.38
C GLU A 273 -4.22 -9.20 -9.57
N GLU A 274 -4.58 -10.49 -9.51
CA GLU A 274 -5.97 -10.96 -9.60
C GLU A 274 -6.84 -10.38 -8.46
N ILE A 275 -6.35 -10.44 -7.22
CA ILE A 275 -7.04 -9.87 -6.05
C ILE A 275 -7.19 -8.35 -6.19
N ALA A 276 -6.15 -7.65 -6.67
CA ALA A 276 -6.18 -6.21 -6.86
C ALA A 276 -7.24 -5.79 -7.88
N GLU A 277 -7.38 -6.52 -8.98
CA GLU A 277 -8.42 -6.29 -9.98
C GLU A 277 -9.81 -6.53 -9.40
N ILE A 278 -10.02 -7.67 -8.73
CA ILE A 278 -11.32 -8.03 -8.11
C ILE A 278 -11.74 -6.99 -7.06
N LEU A 279 -10.80 -6.59 -6.20
CA LEU A 279 -11.05 -5.65 -5.10
C LEU A 279 -10.92 -4.19 -5.54
N ARG A 280 -10.45 -3.90 -6.75
CA ARG A 280 -10.14 -2.56 -7.26
C ARG A 280 -9.22 -1.76 -6.33
N ILE A 281 -8.21 -2.42 -5.80
CA ILE A 281 -7.18 -1.80 -4.95
C ILE A 281 -5.88 -1.61 -5.74
N ASN A 282 -5.07 -0.65 -5.30
CA ASN A 282 -3.80 -0.32 -5.94
C ASN A 282 -2.74 -1.36 -5.58
N VAL A 283 -1.93 -1.72 -6.58
CA VAL A 283 -0.72 -2.53 -6.40
C VAL A 283 0.46 -1.58 -6.21
N GLY A 284 1.26 -1.84 -5.18
CA GLY A 284 2.48 -1.12 -4.89
C GLY A 284 3.67 -1.51 -5.77
N PRO A 285 4.80 -0.81 -5.59
CA PRO A 285 6.04 -1.18 -6.26
C PRO A 285 6.42 -2.63 -5.91
N SER A 286 6.78 -3.42 -6.92
CA SER A 286 7.11 -4.87 -6.78
C SER A 286 5.94 -5.85 -6.64
N GLY A 287 4.69 -5.42 -6.89
CA GLY A 287 3.55 -6.33 -7.02
C GLY A 287 2.79 -6.64 -5.72
N PHE A 288 3.16 -6.01 -4.60
CA PHE A 288 2.47 -6.17 -3.32
C PHE A 288 1.21 -5.29 -3.23
N LEU A 289 0.23 -5.66 -2.39
CA LEU A 289 -1.08 -4.99 -2.35
C LEU A 289 -1.15 -3.77 -1.43
N GLN A 290 -0.07 -2.99 -1.36
CA GLN A 290 -0.05 -1.71 -0.68
C GLN A 290 0.81 -0.73 -1.44
N ASN A 291 0.26 0.44 -1.79
CA ASN A 291 1.05 1.50 -2.40
C ASN A 291 1.91 2.23 -1.37
N ASP A 292 2.91 2.98 -1.84
CA ASP A 292 3.74 3.82 -0.99
C ASP A 292 3.04 5.16 -0.67
N ASN A 293 1.90 5.10 0.02
CA ASN A 293 1.17 6.28 0.49
C ASN A 293 1.16 6.32 2.03
N VAL A 294 1.76 7.38 2.59
CA VAL A 294 1.87 7.61 4.05
C VAL A 294 0.53 7.58 4.80
N HIS A 295 -0.58 7.81 4.10
CA HIS A 295 -1.92 7.82 4.68
C HIS A 295 -2.56 6.43 4.78
N PHE A 296 -1.98 5.41 4.12
CA PHE A 296 -2.52 4.05 4.12
C PHE A 296 -1.70 3.08 4.98
N PHE A 297 -0.47 3.43 5.34
CA PHE A 297 0.30 2.65 6.31
C PHE A 297 -0.38 2.61 7.70
N PRO A 298 -0.27 1.48 8.42
CA PRO A 298 0.50 0.30 8.06
C PRO A 298 -0.25 -0.72 7.17
N VAL A 299 -1.60 -0.72 7.16
CA VAL A 299 -2.37 -1.90 6.69
C VAL A 299 -3.56 -1.58 5.78
N ARG A 300 -3.82 -0.31 5.47
CA ARG A 300 -4.96 0.10 4.64
C ARG A 300 -4.59 0.03 3.15
N SER A 301 -5.62 -0.09 2.31
CA SER A 301 -5.54 0.14 0.87
C SER A 301 -6.17 1.51 0.50
N ASN A 302 -6.21 1.83 -0.79
CA ASN A 302 -6.92 3.01 -1.31
C ASN A 302 -8.45 2.95 -1.11
N ARG A 303 -9.01 1.77 -0.83
CA ARG A 303 -10.43 1.57 -0.52
C ARG A 303 -10.61 1.31 0.98
N GLU A 304 -11.32 2.22 1.65
CA GLU A 304 -11.63 2.07 3.08
C GLU A 304 -12.36 0.75 3.35
N GLY A 305 -11.98 0.03 4.41
CA GLY A 305 -12.52 -1.29 4.73
C GLY A 305 -11.91 -2.45 3.96
N ILE A 306 -10.93 -2.21 3.09
CA ILE A 306 -10.08 -3.26 2.52
C ILE A 306 -8.66 -3.11 3.08
N PHE A 307 -8.21 -4.13 3.81
CA PHE A 307 -6.94 -4.16 4.52
C PHE A 307 -6.03 -5.27 3.99
N VAL A 308 -4.72 -5.10 4.18
CA VAL A 308 -3.68 -6.04 3.73
C VAL A 308 -2.69 -6.32 4.86
N ALA A 309 -2.25 -7.57 4.98
CA ALA A 309 -1.42 -8.00 6.11
C ALA A 309 -0.20 -8.82 5.68
N GLY A 310 0.94 -8.60 6.34
CA GLY A 310 2.12 -9.44 6.23
C GLY A 310 2.66 -9.55 4.82
N SER A 311 2.89 -10.78 4.36
CA SER A 311 3.52 -11.06 3.07
C SER A 311 2.70 -10.63 1.85
N THR A 312 1.45 -10.20 2.05
CA THR A 312 0.61 -9.60 1.00
C THR A 312 1.04 -8.18 0.64
N ARG A 313 1.54 -7.41 1.63
CA ARG A 313 1.87 -5.99 1.46
C ARG A 313 3.36 -5.71 1.28
N GLU A 314 4.22 -6.61 1.75
CA GLU A 314 5.68 -6.52 1.57
C GLU A 314 6.35 -7.86 1.90
N ILE A 315 7.66 -7.97 1.69
CA ILE A 315 8.45 -9.12 2.19
C ILE A 315 8.63 -8.97 3.70
N SER A 316 7.83 -9.69 4.48
CA SER A 316 7.84 -9.63 5.94
C SER A 316 7.72 -11.00 6.60
N GLY A 317 8.39 -11.14 7.76
CA GLY A 317 8.29 -12.31 8.62
C GLY A 317 7.09 -12.24 9.58
N LEU A 318 6.86 -13.32 10.32
CA LEU A 318 5.66 -13.44 11.16
C LEU A 318 5.49 -12.34 12.22
N PRO A 319 6.54 -11.88 12.97
CA PRO A 319 6.41 -10.76 13.92
C PRO A 319 5.76 -9.51 13.32
N SER A 320 6.20 -9.11 12.12
CA SER A 320 5.63 -7.97 11.43
C SER A 320 4.20 -8.25 10.97
N ALA A 321 3.94 -9.45 10.45
CA ALA A 321 2.60 -9.85 10.04
C ALA A 321 1.60 -9.88 11.22
N TRP A 322 2.05 -10.27 12.42
CA TRP A 322 1.25 -10.20 13.64
C TRP A 322 0.92 -8.76 14.02
N THR A 323 1.91 -7.86 13.98
CA THR A 323 1.67 -6.42 14.20
C THR A 323 0.70 -5.84 13.18
N ASP A 324 0.80 -6.22 11.90
CA ASP A 324 -0.17 -5.81 10.88
C ASP A 324 -1.58 -6.26 11.27
N VAL A 325 -1.76 -7.54 11.63
CA VAL A 325 -3.05 -8.07 12.03
C VAL A 325 -3.63 -7.37 13.26
N GLU A 326 -2.81 -7.05 14.26
CA GLU A 326 -3.25 -6.31 15.44
C GLU A 326 -3.72 -4.90 15.08
N ASN A 327 -3.03 -4.21 14.17
CA ASN A 327 -3.49 -2.94 13.62
C ASN A 327 -4.82 -3.11 12.86
N ILE A 328 -4.96 -4.15 12.05
CA ILE A 328 -6.21 -4.43 11.33
C ILE A 328 -7.38 -4.66 12.28
N ALA A 329 -7.17 -5.38 13.39
CA ALA A 329 -8.23 -5.61 14.37
C ALA A 329 -8.74 -4.29 14.99
N VAL A 330 -7.84 -3.33 15.25
CA VAL A 330 -8.21 -1.98 15.71
C VAL A 330 -8.95 -1.21 14.63
N GLU A 331 -8.43 -1.22 13.40
CA GLU A 331 -9.03 -0.55 12.24
C GLU A 331 -10.43 -1.07 11.90
N VAL A 332 -10.63 -2.39 11.95
CA VAL A 332 -11.93 -3.04 11.77
C VAL A 332 -12.90 -2.60 12.85
N ARG A 333 -12.45 -2.54 14.12
CA ARG A 333 -13.29 -2.10 15.24
C ARG A 333 -13.71 -0.64 15.10
N ASP A 334 -12.77 0.24 14.76
CA ASP A 334 -13.02 1.67 14.57
C ASP A 334 -13.94 1.91 13.36
N LEU A 335 -13.83 1.08 12.32
CA LEU A 335 -14.63 1.19 11.11
C LEU A 335 -16.05 0.66 11.29
N LEU A 336 -16.19 -0.56 11.81
CA LEU A 336 -17.46 -1.30 11.83
C LEU A 336 -18.27 -1.03 13.09
N GLY A 337 -17.62 -0.79 14.24
CA GLY A 337 -18.28 -0.51 15.50
C GLY A 337 -19.36 -1.55 15.85
N ASP A 338 -20.57 -1.07 16.15
CA ASP A 338 -21.78 -1.87 16.38
C ASP A 338 -22.66 -2.02 15.12
N GLY A 339 -22.11 -1.75 13.94
CA GLY A 339 -22.84 -1.73 12.67
C GLY A 339 -23.53 -0.40 12.37
N LYS A 340 -23.29 0.66 13.16
CA LYS A 340 -23.82 2.00 12.92
C LYS A 340 -22.70 3.01 12.76
N LYS A 341 -22.71 3.73 11.64
CA LYS A 341 -21.71 4.77 11.35
C LYS A 341 -22.36 6.13 11.22
N SER A 342 -21.83 7.10 11.97
CA SER A 342 -22.17 8.51 11.81
C SER A 342 -21.31 9.10 10.70
N VAL A 343 -21.93 9.52 9.60
CA VAL A 343 -21.24 10.11 8.45
C VAL A 343 -21.71 11.53 8.20
N ALA A 344 -20.82 12.38 7.69
CA ALA A 344 -21.17 13.76 7.37
C ALA A 344 -22.03 13.81 6.10
N LYS A 345 -23.11 14.59 6.12
CA LYS A 345 -24.02 14.78 4.98
C LYS A 345 -23.40 15.61 3.84
N ASN A 346 -22.27 16.28 4.09
CA ASN A 346 -21.60 17.15 3.13
C ASN A 346 -20.62 16.42 2.19
N LYS A 347 -20.74 15.10 2.05
CA LYS A 347 -19.97 14.32 1.08
C LYS A 347 -20.43 14.62 -0.36
N ALA A 348 -19.82 13.96 -1.33
CA ALA A 348 -20.23 14.10 -2.73
C ALA A 348 -21.60 13.45 -2.96
N VAL A 349 -22.52 14.17 -3.60
CA VAL A 349 -23.90 13.75 -3.88
C VAL A 349 -24.20 13.92 -5.36
N VAL A 350 -24.99 13.01 -5.92
CA VAL A 350 -25.39 13.01 -7.33
C VAL A 350 -26.79 13.62 -7.48
N ASP A 351 -26.93 14.62 -8.34
CA ASP A 351 -28.20 15.08 -8.90
C ASP A 351 -28.67 14.08 -9.97
N GLU A 352 -29.64 13.26 -9.59
CA GLU A 352 -30.21 12.22 -10.44
C GLU A 352 -30.85 12.77 -11.71
N THR A 353 -31.31 14.03 -11.71
CA THR A 353 -31.97 14.64 -12.87
C THR A 353 -30.99 14.99 -13.98
N LYS A 354 -29.73 15.30 -13.62
CA LYS A 354 -28.65 15.61 -14.55
C LYS A 354 -27.82 14.38 -14.96
N CYS A 355 -27.75 13.36 -14.11
CA CYS A 355 -26.90 12.19 -14.35
C CYS A 355 -27.33 11.36 -15.56
N VAL A 356 -26.43 11.22 -16.54
CA VAL A 356 -26.62 10.45 -17.78
C VAL A 356 -25.94 9.07 -17.78
N ILE A 357 -25.41 8.61 -16.63
CA ILE A 357 -24.80 7.28 -16.47
C ILE A 357 -23.59 7.07 -17.41
N CYS A 358 -22.75 8.10 -17.61
CA CYS A 358 -21.54 7.97 -18.45
C CYS A 358 -20.40 7.15 -17.80
N LEU A 359 -20.54 6.81 -16.51
CA LEU A 359 -19.58 6.08 -15.66
C LEU A 359 -18.23 6.79 -15.42
N THR A 360 -18.07 8.06 -15.80
CA THR A 360 -16.80 8.78 -15.57
C THR A 360 -16.45 8.85 -14.09
N CYS A 361 -17.43 9.20 -13.23
CA CYS A 361 -17.24 9.26 -11.79
C CYS A 361 -16.74 7.92 -11.21
N TYR A 362 -17.30 6.80 -11.67
CA TYR A 362 -16.92 5.45 -11.22
C TYR A 362 -15.49 5.08 -11.58
N ARG A 363 -15.04 5.48 -12.78
CA ARG A 363 -13.67 5.24 -13.26
C ARG A 363 -12.64 6.13 -12.56
N CYS A 364 -12.98 7.38 -12.29
CA CYS A 364 -12.03 8.34 -11.73
C CYS A 364 -11.94 8.28 -10.19
N CYS A 365 -12.90 7.67 -9.50
CA CYS A 365 -12.92 7.59 -8.04
C CYS A 365 -11.82 6.63 -7.53
N PRO A 366 -10.76 7.13 -6.85
CA PRO A 366 -9.69 6.27 -6.36
C PRO A 366 -10.09 5.47 -5.10
N HIS A 367 -11.22 5.80 -4.48
CA HIS A 367 -11.68 5.20 -3.23
C HIS A 367 -12.71 4.09 -3.44
N GLY A 368 -13.14 3.86 -4.69
CA GLY A 368 -14.20 2.89 -4.99
C GLY A 368 -15.51 3.18 -4.27
N ALA A 369 -15.84 4.46 -4.05
CA ALA A 369 -17.01 4.90 -3.29
C ALA A 369 -18.30 4.98 -4.13
N ILE A 370 -18.22 4.68 -5.43
CA ILE A 370 -19.34 4.83 -6.37
C ILE A 370 -19.84 3.46 -6.77
N TYR A 371 -21.14 3.27 -6.64
CA TYR A 371 -21.87 2.07 -7.01
C TYR A 371 -23.17 2.45 -7.73
N TRP A 372 -23.95 1.44 -8.12
CA TRP A 372 -25.12 1.63 -8.99
C TRP A 372 -26.38 1.18 -8.27
N GLY A 373 -27.37 2.06 -8.23
CA GLY A 373 -28.77 1.67 -8.03
C GLY A 373 -29.44 1.35 -9.37
N ASP A 374 -30.74 1.10 -9.35
CA ASP A 374 -31.51 0.64 -10.52
C ASP A 374 -31.33 1.49 -11.78
N LYS A 375 -31.04 2.80 -11.68
CA LYS A 375 -30.85 3.69 -12.85
C LYS A 375 -29.85 4.84 -12.68
N LYS A 376 -29.11 4.95 -11.58
CA LYS A 376 -28.26 6.13 -11.30
C LYS A 376 -27.02 5.75 -10.50
N ALA A 377 -25.98 6.60 -10.62
CA ALA A 377 -24.80 6.51 -9.77
C ALA A 377 -25.18 6.90 -8.33
N ILE A 378 -24.73 6.11 -7.36
CA ILE A 378 -24.84 6.41 -5.94
C ILE A 378 -23.42 6.53 -5.38
N ILE A 379 -23.19 7.56 -4.57
CA ILE A 379 -21.91 7.76 -3.88
C ILE A 379 -22.13 7.39 -2.43
N SER A 380 -21.39 6.40 -1.95
CA SER A 380 -21.43 5.99 -0.55
C SER A 380 -20.85 7.09 0.34
N PRO A 381 -21.61 7.66 1.28
CA PRO A 381 -21.08 8.65 2.21
C PRO A 381 -20.12 8.03 3.23
N VAL A 382 -20.18 6.70 3.41
CA VAL A 382 -19.24 5.92 4.23
C VAL A 382 -17.87 5.83 3.54
N ALA A 383 -17.84 5.47 2.25
CA ALA A 383 -16.58 5.26 1.52
C ALA A 383 -15.99 6.55 0.91
N CYS A 384 -16.82 7.58 0.69
CA CYS A 384 -16.40 8.81 0.03
C CYS A 384 -15.46 9.64 0.92
N GLN A 385 -14.25 9.90 0.43
CA GLN A 385 -13.28 10.76 1.11
C GLN A 385 -13.46 12.27 0.81
N GLY A 386 -14.44 12.64 -0.02
CA GLY A 386 -14.75 14.05 -0.31
C GLY A 386 -13.72 14.78 -1.17
N CYS A 387 -12.97 14.07 -2.03
CA CYS A 387 -11.86 14.65 -2.79
C CYS A 387 -12.26 15.53 -3.99
N GLY A 388 -13.50 15.43 -4.48
CA GLY A 388 -14.00 16.27 -5.58
C GLY A 388 -13.56 15.88 -6.99
N ILE A 389 -12.78 14.81 -7.16
CA ILE A 389 -12.39 14.34 -8.50
C ILE A 389 -13.65 14.05 -9.33
N CYS A 390 -14.58 13.25 -8.80
CA CYS A 390 -15.80 12.90 -9.52
C CYS A 390 -16.71 14.10 -9.82
N ALA A 391 -16.72 15.13 -8.96
CA ALA A 391 -17.49 16.35 -9.17
C ALA A 391 -16.98 17.09 -10.41
N SER A 392 -15.66 17.34 -10.44
CA SER A 392 -15.02 18.15 -11.48
C SER A 392 -14.70 17.36 -12.76
N GLU A 393 -14.96 16.05 -12.79
CA GLU A 393 -14.91 15.21 -14.00
C GLU A 393 -16.32 14.89 -14.54
N CYS A 394 -17.38 15.36 -13.88
CA CYS A 394 -18.73 15.06 -14.30
C CYS A 394 -19.11 15.94 -15.50
N PRO A 395 -19.31 15.40 -16.72
CA PRO A 395 -19.60 16.22 -17.89
C PRO A 395 -20.99 16.89 -17.87
N MET A 396 -21.81 16.59 -16.87
CA MET A 396 -23.16 17.13 -16.69
C MET A 396 -23.27 18.01 -15.44
N ASP A 397 -22.16 18.24 -14.72
CA ASP A 397 -22.13 18.91 -13.41
C ASP A 397 -23.18 18.34 -12.43
N ALA A 398 -23.40 17.03 -12.54
CA ALA A 398 -24.41 16.31 -11.79
C ALA A 398 -23.92 15.94 -10.39
N ILE A 399 -22.68 16.23 -10.02
CA ILE A 399 -22.10 15.80 -8.75
C ILE A 399 -21.59 17.03 -8.00
N GLN A 400 -22.09 17.23 -6.78
CA GLN A 400 -21.72 18.36 -5.93
C GLN A 400 -21.13 17.86 -4.62
N ILE A 401 -20.25 18.65 -4.00
CA ILE A 401 -19.69 18.37 -2.67
C ILE A 401 -20.25 19.39 -1.68
N GLY A 402 -20.81 18.92 -0.57
CA GLY A 402 -21.37 19.81 0.45
C GLY A 402 -20.30 20.74 1.03
N GLY A 403 -20.62 22.03 1.07
CA GLY A 403 -19.70 23.09 1.51
C GLY A 403 -18.67 23.52 0.45
N PHE A 404 -18.64 22.88 -0.72
CA PHE A 404 -17.77 23.19 -1.85
C PHE A 404 -18.51 22.98 -3.18
N ASP A 405 -19.78 23.37 -3.25
CA ASP A 405 -20.57 23.29 -4.48
C ASP A 405 -20.07 24.31 -5.51
N ASP A 406 -20.30 24.02 -6.80
CA ASP A 406 -19.74 24.82 -7.89
C ASP A 406 -20.24 26.27 -7.90
N GLY A 407 -21.47 26.51 -7.42
CA GLY A 407 -22.03 27.84 -7.29
C GLY A 407 -21.25 28.68 -6.28
N ALA A 408 -21.13 28.16 -5.05
CA ALA A 408 -20.39 28.79 -3.98
C ALA A 408 -18.91 29.01 -4.34
N MET A 409 -18.25 28.02 -4.96
CA MET A 409 -16.87 28.14 -5.40
C MET A 409 -16.68 29.26 -6.43
N ASN A 410 -17.57 29.35 -7.43
CA ASN A 410 -17.49 30.42 -8.43
C ASN A 410 -17.78 31.81 -7.83
N GLU A 411 -18.67 31.92 -6.84
CA GLU A 411 -18.87 33.15 -6.09
C GLU A 411 -17.63 33.54 -5.27
N GLU A 412 -17.00 32.57 -4.59
CA GLU A 412 -15.76 32.80 -3.84
C GLU A 412 -14.63 33.27 -4.76
N VAL A 413 -14.48 32.68 -5.94
CA VAL A 413 -13.52 33.12 -6.96
C VAL A 413 -13.78 34.56 -7.38
N LYS A 414 -15.03 34.92 -7.71
CA LYS A 414 -15.40 36.30 -8.10
C LYS A 414 -15.12 37.30 -6.99
N ASN A 415 -15.47 36.95 -5.75
CA ASN A 415 -15.26 37.81 -4.58
C ASN A 415 -13.77 37.92 -4.20
N GLY A 416 -12.97 36.88 -4.47
CA GLY A 416 -11.53 36.88 -4.26
C GLY A 416 -10.80 37.87 -5.16
N VAL A 417 -11.34 38.17 -6.34
CA VAL A 417 -10.76 39.18 -7.23
C VAL A 417 -11.22 40.59 -6.81
N VAL A 418 -10.65 41.10 -5.72
CA VAL A 418 -10.88 42.48 -5.28
C VAL A 418 -9.99 43.44 -6.08
N SER A 419 -10.44 44.68 -6.31
CA SER A 419 -9.66 45.73 -6.96
C SER A 419 -8.36 46.02 -6.18
N GLY A 420 -7.23 45.57 -6.72
CA GLY A 420 -5.90 45.83 -6.16
C GLY A 420 -5.51 47.28 -6.35
N ASN A 421 -5.11 47.96 -5.27
CA ASN A 421 -4.59 49.33 -5.25
C ASN A 421 -3.17 49.39 -5.88
N GLY A 422 -3.01 48.91 -7.12
CA GLY A 422 -1.73 48.87 -7.82
C GLY A 422 -0.89 47.60 -7.59
N THR A 423 -1.40 46.59 -6.88
CA THR A 423 -0.75 45.28 -6.70
C THR A 423 -1.40 44.19 -7.58
N PRO A 424 -0.64 43.17 -8.03
CA PRO A 424 -1.19 42.02 -8.76
C PRO A 424 -2.26 41.27 -7.97
N ARG A 425 -3.38 40.94 -8.60
CA ARG A 425 -4.44 40.10 -8.03
C ARG A 425 -4.13 38.64 -8.26
N ILE A 426 -3.87 37.88 -7.20
CA ILE A 426 -3.44 36.49 -7.28
C ILE A 426 -4.46 35.60 -6.57
N ILE A 427 -5.07 34.67 -7.29
CA ILE A 427 -5.95 33.65 -6.72
C ILE A 427 -5.17 32.36 -6.54
N ALA A 428 -5.08 31.85 -5.32
CA ALA A 428 -4.46 30.57 -5.01
C ALA A 428 -5.51 29.56 -4.54
N PHE A 429 -5.84 28.58 -5.38
CA PHE A 429 -6.63 27.42 -4.99
C PHE A 429 -5.77 26.47 -4.16
N CYS A 430 -6.11 26.33 -2.89
CA CYS A 430 -5.27 25.65 -1.90
C CYS A 430 -5.98 24.39 -1.38
N CYS A 431 -5.36 23.23 -1.62
CA CYS A 431 -5.78 21.97 -1.00
C CYS A 431 -5.73 22.08 0.52
N GLN A 432 -6.85 21.77 1.20
CA GLN A 432 -6.94 21.86 2.65
C GLN A 432 -5.93 20.99 3.40
N ASN A 433 -5.44 19.90 2.78
CA ASN A 433 -4.51 18.96 3.40
C ASN A 433 -3.03 19.31 3.09
N SER A 434 -2.76 20.45 2.45
CA SER A 434 -1.40 20.89 2.11
C SER A 434 -1.33 22.41 1.98
N GLY A 435 -1.53 22.95 0.77
CA GLY A 435 -1.30 24.35 0.44
C GLY A 435 -2.03 25.33 1.35
N PHE A 436 -3.24 24.99 1.82
CA PHE A 436 -3.99 25.88 2.72
C PHE A 436 -3.34 25.96 4.11
N GLU A 437 -3.01 24.81 4.70
CA GLU A 437 -2.31 24.76 6.00
C GLU A 437 -0.91 25.40 5.93
N ALA A 438 -0.21 25.25 4.80
CA ALA A 438 1.06 25.92 4.56
C ALA A 438 0.90 27.45 4.51
N GLY A 439 -0.17 27.95 3.89
CA GLY A 439 -0.52 29.37 3.86
C GLY A 439 -0.88 29.92 5.25
N GLU A 440 -1.69 29.19 6.02
CA GLU A 440 -2.00 29.54 7.41
C GLU A 440 -0.73 29.59 8.28
N MET A 441 0.18 28.64 8.09
CA MET A 441 1.48 28.64 8.76
C MET A 441 2.34 29.87 8.38
N ALA A 442 2.34 30.26 7.11
CA ALA A 442 3.06 31.45 6.66
C ALA A 442 2.53 32.72 7.34
N ASP A 443 1.21 32.85 7.48
CA ASP A 443 0.56 33.96 8.17
C ASP A 443 0.88 33.97 9.68
N VAL A 444 0.79 32.81 10.35
CA VAL A 444 1.15 32.67 11.78
C VAL A 444 2.59 33.08 12.05
N PHE A 445 3.52 32.71 11.16
CA PHE A 445 4.93 33.11 11.27
C PHE A 445 5.20 34.52 10.74
N LYS A 446 4.18 35.25 10.28
CA LYS A 446 4.28 36.61 9.74
C LYS A 446 5.30 36.70 8.60
N LEU A 447 5.31 35.68 7.75
CA LEU A 447 6.13 35.67 6.55
C LEU A 447 5.56 36.62 5.51
N GLN A 448 6.37 36.99 4.53
CA GLN A 448 5.95 37.91 3.48
C GLN A 448 4.91 37.24 2.58
N LEU A 449 3.76 37.88 2.41
CA LEU A 449 2.70 37.46 1.49
C LEU A 449 2.28 38.66 0.64
N PRO A 450 2.02 38.49 -0.67
CA PRO A 450 1.51 39.54 -1.53
C PRO A 450 0.17 40.10 -1.02
N ASP A 451 0.01 41.43 -0.99
CA ASP A 451 -1.24 42.07 -0.53
C ASP A 451 -2.48 41.65 -1.36
N GLY A 452 -2.24 41.41 -2.66
CA GLY A 452 -3.25 40.97 -3.62
C GLY A 452 -3.49 39.46 -3.66
N LEU A 453 -2.83 38.68 -2.79
CA LEU A 453 -3.06 37.24 -2.68
C LEU A 453 -4.41 36.96 -2.00
N ARG A 454 -5.19 36.05 -2.59
CA ARG A 454 -6.35 35.42 -1.95
C ARG A 454 -6.25 33.91 -2.07
N MET A 455 -6.25 33.26 -0.92
CA MET A 455 -6.31 31.79 -0.82
C MET A 455 -7.77 31.35 -0.84
N ILE A 456 -8.11 30.44 -1.75
CA ILE A 456 -9.41 29.78 -1.84
C ILE A 456 -9.21 28.35 -1.37
N LYS A 457 -9.91 27.96 -0.30
CA LYS A 457 -9.79 26.62 0.27
C LYS A 457 -10.60 25.62 -0.56
N VAL A 458 -10.01 24.48 -0.88
CA VAL A 458 -10.72 23.34 -1.49
C VAL A 458 -10.50 22.06 -0.68
N PRO A 459 -11.44 21.10 -0.65
CA PRO A 459 -11.33 19.91 0.19
C PRO A 459 -10.18 18.99 -0.26
N CYS A 460 -9.85 19.08 -1.54
CA CYS A 460 -8.66 18.51 -2.15
C CYS A 460 -8.44 19.25 -3.48
N ALA A 461 -7.20 19.25 -3.99
CA ALA A 461 -6.92 19.79 -5.32
C ALA A 461 -7.77 19.11 -6.41
N GLY A 462 -8.19 17.86 -6.20
CA GLY A 462 -9.07 17.14 -7.12
C GLY A 462 -10.43 17.80 -7.36
N LYS A 463 -10.88 18.71 -6.48
CA LYS A 463 -12.11 19.50 -6.63
C LYS A 463 -11.94 20.74 -7.51
N ILE A 464 -10.71 21.14 -7.82
CA ILE A 464 -10.44 22.35 -8.60
C ILE A 464 -10.86 22.07 -10.04
N ASP A 465 -12.01 22.62 -10.41
CA ASP A 465 -12.54 22.53 -11.76
C ASP A 465 -11.76 23.44 -12.70
N LEU A 466 -11.72 23.07 -13.98
CA LEU A 466 -11.16 23.90 -15.03
C LEU A 466 -11.91 25.25 -15.11
N ASP A 467 -13.23 25.23 -14.92
CA ASP A 467 -14.06 26.42 -14.93
C ASP A 467 -13.66 27.41 -13.84
N TYR A 468 -13.22 26.94 -12.66
CA TYR A 468 -12.79 27.84 -11.59
C TYR A 468 -11.52 28.58 -11.96
N ILE A 469 -10.57 27.88 -12.59
CA ILE A 469 -9.30 28.45 -13.05
C ILE A 469 -9.58 29.52 -14.11
N LEU A 470 -10.41 29.21 -15.10
CA LEU A 470 -10.74 30.13 -16.18
C LEU A 470 -11.58 31.32 -15.67
N ASN A 471 -12.57 31.06 -14.80
CA ASN A 471 -13.41 32.11 -14.21
C ASN A 471 -12.61 33.07 -13.33
N ALA A 472 -11.51 32.63 -12.72
CA ALA A 472 -10.61 33.53 -11.99
C ALA A 472 -10.00 34.57 -12.95
N PHE A 473 -9.54 34.16 -14.14
CA PHE A 473 -9.04 35.09 -15.16
C PHE A 473 -10.13 36.00 -15.70
N VAL A 474 -11.33 35.46 -15.97
CA VAL A 474 -12.49 36.25 -16.44
C VAL A 474 -12.93 37.28 -15.39
N ALA A 475 -12.86 36.94 -14.11
CA ALA A 475 -13.12 37.87 -13.00
C ALA A 475 -12.01 38.93 -12.85
N GLY A 476 -10.89 38.75 -13.55
CA GLY A 476 -9.80 39.70 -13.66
C GLY A 476 -8.56 39.34 -12.85
N ALA A 477 -8.37 38.10 -12.38
CA ALA A 477 -7.11 37.71 -11.74
C ALA A 477 -5.91 37.98 -12.68
N ASP A 478 -4.82 38.50 -12.12
CA ASP A 478 -3.57 38.73 -12.87
C ASP A 478 -2.70 37.47 -12.87
N GLY A 479 -2.86 36.62 -11.85
CA GLY A 479 -2.27 35.30 -11.75
C GLY A 479 -3.15 34.31 -10.97
N VAL A 480 -3.05 33.03 -11.32
CA VAL A 480 -3.78 31.92 -10.68
C VAL A 480 -2.79 30.83 -10.27
N MET A 481 -2.98 30.26 -9.09
CA MET A 481 -2.13 29.20 -8.55
C MET A 481 -2.99 28.04 -8.10
N VAL A 482 -2.55 26.82 -8.39
CA VAL A 482 -3.12 25.57 -7.88
C VAL A 482 -2.10 24.91 -6.97
N MET A 483 -2.38 24.89 -5.68
CA MET A 483 -1.49 24.37 -4.65
C MET A 483 -2.03 23.06 -4.09
N ALA A 484 -1.31 21.98 -4.37
CA ALA A 484 -1.70 20.61 -4.06
C ALA A 484 -0.63 19.89 -3.24
N CYS A 485 -0.93 18.67 -2.79
CA CYS A 485 0.05 17.79 -2.18
C CYS A 485 1.15 17.44 -3.20
N HIS A 486 2.37 17.19 -2.74
CA HIS A 486 3.43 16.67 -3.60
C HIS A 486 3.00 15.38 -4.35
N PRO A 487 3.48 15.15 -5.58
CA PRO A 487 3.33 13.87 -6.27
C PRO A 487 3.70 12.69 -5.36
N GLY A 488 2.90 11.63 -5.38
CA GLY A 488 3.05 10.45 -4.51
C GLY A 488 2.54 10.63 -3.06
N ASN A 489 2.23 11.85 -2.61
CA ASN A 489 1.80 12.13 -1.23
C ASN A 489 0.37 12.67 -1.14
N CYS A 490 -0.49 12.36 -2.12
CA CYS A 490 -1.86 12.85 -2.09
C CYS A 490 -2.69 12.02 -1.10
N LYS A 491 -3.30 12.71 -0.12
CA LYS A 491 -4.27 12.09 0.80
C LYS A 491 -5.48 11.48 0.12
N SER A 492 -5.86 12.02 -1.05
CA SER A 492 -6.95 11.50 -1.87
C SER A 492 -6.47 10.60 -3.00
N GLU A 493 -5.24 10.07 -2.90
CA GLU A 493 -4.54 9.26 -3.89
C GLU A 493 -4.19 9.99 -5.19
N ASN A 494 -5.18 10.47 -5.93
CA ASN A 494 -5.00 11.05 -7.27
C ASN A 494 -5.42 12.52 -7.38
N GLY A 495 -5.81 13.17 -6.28
CA GLY A 495 -6.37 14.53 -6.34
C GLY A 495 -5.41 15.57 -6.92
N ASN A 496 -4.12 15.47 -6.60
CA ASN A 496 -3.08 16.32 -7.18
C ASN A 496 -2.83 16.01 -8.66
N THR A 497 -2.84 14.73 -9.05
CA THR A 497 -2.66 14.27 -10.44
C THR A 497 -3.75 14.83 -11.35
N TYR A 498 -5.03 14.70 -10.96
CA TYR A 498 -6.14 15.25 -11.73
C TYR A 498 -6.09 16.79 -11.83
N ALA A 499 -5.75 17.47 -10.72
CA ALA A 499 -5.59 18.92 -10.73
C ALA A 499 -4.45 19.36 -11.67
N GLN A 500 -3.35 18.62 -11.71
CA GLN A 500 -2.23 18.89 -12.61
C GLN A 500 -2.64 18.71 -14.08
N TRP A 501 -3.43 17.69 -14.41
CA TRP A 501 -3.98 17.51 -15.75
C TRP A 501 -4.86 18.69 -16.17
N ARG A 502 -5.76 19.16 -15.30
CA ARG A 502 -6.60 20.33 -15.60
C ARG A 502 -5.80 21.62 -15.73
N VAL A 503 -4.75 21.80 -14.95
CA VAL A 503 -3.83 22.94 -15.12
C VAL A 503 -3.12 22.88 -16.47
N ASN A 504 -2.68 21.69 -16.90
CA ASN A 504 -2.09 21.51 -18.23
C ASN A 504 -3.10 21.80 -19.36
N ASP A 505 -4.37 21.46 -19.16
CA ASP A 505 -5.44 21.79 -20.11
C ASP A 505 -5.69 23.31 -20.15
N ALA A 506 -5.76 23.94 -18.98
CA ALA A 506 -5.86 25.39 -18.86
C ALA A 506 -4.68 26.10 -19.55
N TYR A 507 -3.45 25.60 -19.41
CA TYR A 507 -2.29 26.18 -20.12
C TYR A 507 -2.49 26.23 -21.62
N ARG A 508 -2.98 25.14 -22.22
CA ARG A 508 -3.24 25.09 -23.66
C ARG A 508 -4.30 26.11 -24.05
N MET A 509 -5.37 26.23 -23.27
CA MET A 509 -6.44 27.19 -23.52
C MET A 509 -5.96 28.66 -23.39
N LEU A 510 -5.12 28.97 -22.40
CA LEU A 510 -4.56 30.31 -22.22
C LEU A 510 -3.68 30.71 -23.41
N GLU A 511 -2.81 29.81 -23.88
CA GLU A 511 -1.96 30.05 -25.05
C GLU A 511 -2.80 30.26 -26.32
N GLU A 512 -3.89 29.49 -26.52
CA GLU A 512 -4.80 29.63 -27.67
C GLU A 512 -5.52 30.99 -27.72
N VAL A 513 -5.86 31.57 -26.57
CA VAL A 513 -6.49 32.91 -26.48
C VAL A 513 -5.46 34.05 -26.40
N GLY A 514 -4.17 33.75 -26.48
CA GLY A 514 -3.08 34.72 -26.47
C GLY A 514 -2.73 35.28 -25.08
N LEU A 515 -3.08 34.56 -24.00
CA LEU A 515 -2.66 34.89 -22.64
C LEU A 515 -1.40 34.10 -22.26
N GLU A 516 -0.48 34.74 -21.53
CA GLU A 516 0.76 34.09 -21.12
C GLU A 516 0.50 32.97 -20.10
N LYS A 517 0.90 31.74 -20.43
CA LYS A 517 0.76 30.57 -19.53
C LYS A 517 1.40 30.77 -18.15
N ASP A 518 2.43 31.61 -18.08
CA ASP A 518 3.20 31.90 -16.86
C ASP A 518 2.36 32.61 -15.78
N ARG A 519 1.14 33.06 -16.15
CA ARG A 519 0.10 33.54 -15.22
C ARG A 519 -0.62 32.43 -14.45
N LEU A 520 -0.42 31.17 -14.80
CA LEU A 520 -0.96 30.01 -14.09
C LEU A 520 0.19 29.12 -13.58
N CYS A 521 0.11 28.60 -12.36
CA CYS A 521 1.07 27.59 -11.89
C CYS A 521 0.43 26.48 -11.06
N PHE A 522 0.88 25.24 -11.29
CA PHE A 522 0.66 24.12 -10.39
C PHE A 522 1.88 23.96 -9.46
N VAL A 523 1.65 23.86 -8.15
CA VAL A 523 2.73 23.73 -7.17
C VAL A 523 2.41 22.65 -6.13
N GLY A 524 3.37 21.76 -5.90
CA GLY A 524 3.34 20.80 -4.81
C GLY A 524 3.80 21.43 -3.49
N THR A 525 3.02 21.23 -2.44
CA THR A 525 3.26 21.75 -1.09
C THR A 525 2.97 20.67 -0.05
N ALA A 526 3.60 20.76 1.12
CA ALA A 526 3.24 20.03 2.33
C ALA A 526 2.73 21.01 3.39
N SER A 527 1.92 20.52 4.33
CA SER A 527 1.27 21.37 5.35
C SER A 527 2.24 22.15 6.24
N ASN A 528 3.47 21.67 6.38
CA ASN A 528 4.53 22.31 7.17
C ASN A 528 5.44 23.26 6.36
N MET A 529 5.11 23.58 5.11
CA MET A 529 5.95 24.40 4.23
C MET A 529 5.59 25.90 4.25
N GLY A 530 5.43 26.52 5.42
CA GLY A 530 5.09 27.95 5.50
C GLY A 530 6.09 28.88 4.78
N SER A 531 7.40 28.65 4.96
CA SER A 531 8.44 29.41 4.26
C SER A 531 8.47 29.16 2.75
N GLY A 532 8.25 27.90 2.36
CA GLY A 532 8.10 27.52 0.96
C GLY A 532 6.91 28.24 0.33
N PHE A 533 5.74 28.18 0.96
CA PHE A 533 4.52 28.85 0.50
C PHE A 533 4.75 30.34 0.26
N SER A 534 5.28 31.05 1.26
CA SER A 534 5.61 32.48 1.18
C SER A 534 6.53 32.78 -0.01
N SER A 535 7.60 31.99 -0.18
CA SER A 535 8.53 32.17 -1.31
C SER A 535 7.84 31.98 -2.66
N ILE A 536 7.02 30.93 -2.80
CA ILE A 536 6.30 30.59 -4.03
C ILE A 536 5.32 31.70 -4.43
N VAL A 537 4.54 32.26 -3.48
CA VAL A 537 3.58 33.33 -3.80
C VAL A 537 4.24 34.67 -4.10
N VAL A 538 5.37 34.98 -3.45
CA VAL A 538 6.17 36.18 -3.73
C VAL A 538 6.83 36.08 -5.11
N ASP A 539 7.34 34.90 -5.47
CA ASP A 539 7.87 34.65 -6.81
C ASP A 539 6.79 34.79 -7.89
N MET A 540 5.54 34.38 -7.59
CA MET A 540 4.40 34.60 -8.47
C MET A 540 4.09 36.09 -8.65
N GLU A 541 4.04 36.87 -7.56
CA GLU A 541 3.83 38.32 -7.65
C GLU A 541 4.91 39.01 -8.49
N LYS A 542 6.18 38.65 -8.28
CA LYS A 542 7.29 39.16 -9.08
C LYS A 542 7.11 38.84 -10.57
N ARG A 543 6.78 37.59 -10.89
CA ARG A 543 6.51 37.16 -12.27
C ARG A 543 5.37 37.94 -12.91
N ILE A 544 4.26 38.14 -12.20
CA ILE A 544 3.14 38.93 -12.73
C ILE A 544 3.52 40.40 -12.94
N ASN A 545 4.33 40.98 -12.05
CA ASN A 545 4.84 42.34 -12.25
C ASN A 545 5.73 42.47 -13.51
N GLU A 546 6.52 41.43 -13.83
CA GLU A 546 7.33 41.38 -15.05
C GLU A 546 6.48 41.23 -16.32
N LEU A 547 5.41 40.43 -16.26
CA LEU A 547 4.45 40.25 -17.37
C LEU A 547 3.50 41.45 -17.54
N GLY A 548 3.33 42.26 -16.50
CA GLY A 548 2.30 43.28 -16.40
C GLY A 548 0.92 42.70 -16.03
N LEU A 549 0.02 43.59 -15.62
CA LEU A 549 -1.36 43.24 -15.24
C LEU A 549 -2.10 42.60 -16.42
N SER A 550 -3.10 41.76 -16.11
CA SER A 550 -3.83 40.99 -17.12
C SER A 550 -4.49 41.90 -18.17
N PRO A 551 -4.39 41.54 -19.47
CA PRO A 551 -5.00 42.29 -20.57
C PRO A 551 -6.52 42.05 -20.70
N LEU A 552 -7.09 41.07 -19.99
CA LEU A 552 -8.51 40.69 -20.07
C LEU A 552 -9.46 41.65 -19.34
N LYS A 553 -9.05 42.90 -19.11
CA LYS A 553 -9.86 43.94 -18.45
C LYS A 553 -10.80 44.66 -19.42
#